data_AF-A0A2E0CX54-F1
#
_entry.id   AF-A0A2E0CX54-F1
#
_cell.length_a   1.000
_cell.length_b   1.000
_cell.length_c   1.000
_cell.angle_alpha   90.00
_cell.angle_beta   90.00
_cell.angle_gamma   90.00
#
_symmetry.space_group_name_H-M   'P 1'
#
loop_
_entity.id
_entity.type
_entity.pdbx_description
1 polymer ?
#
loop_
_entity_poly.entity_id
_entity_poly.type
_entity_poly.pdbx_seq_one_letter_code
_entity_poly.pdbx_strand_id
1 'polypeptide(L)'
;MPYYYAGASLDYNLIHIDREFAQANGLPDIILQGMCTMGLTAKHIIENDHPSKIETFKVRFLNPVLPGDELNFKSEKNDAEINVEVTNQNGDRVLRGQAIVR
;
A
#
# COMPACT_ATOMS: atom_id res chain seq x y z
N MET A 1 -7.20 -10.02 -2.61
CA MET A 1 -6.37 -9.17 -3.51
C MET A 1 -5.03 -9.78 -3.93
N PRO A 2 -4.24 -10.45 -3.07
CA PRO A 2 -2.86 -10.84 -3.43
C PRO A 2 -2.71 -11.64 -4.73
N TYR A 3 -3.60 -12.62 -4.97
CA TYR A 3 -3.63 -13.41 -6.20
C TYR A 3 -3.93 -12.58 -7.47
N TYR A 4 -4.91 -11.68 -7.39
CA TYR A 4 -5.27 -10.82 -8.53
C TYR A 4 -4.14 -9.83 -8.85
N TYR A 5 -3.52 -9.25 -7.81
CA TYR A 5 -2.44 -8.31 -8.01
C TYR A 5 -1.19 -9.01 -8.57
N ALA A 6 -0.85 -10.21 -8.09
CA ALA A 6 0.22 -11.03 -8.67
C ALA A 6 0.01 -11.27 -10.18
N GLY A 7 -1.23 -11.58 -10.58
CA GLY A 7 -1.61 -11.71 -11.98
C GLY A 7 -1.39 -10.44 -12.81
N ALA A 8 -1.72 -9.29 -12.25
CA ALA A 8 -1.61 -8.00 -12.94
C ALA A 8 -0.18 -7.43 -12.95
N SER A 9 0.58 -7.59 -11.86
CA SER A 9 1.91 -7.01 -11.68
C SER A 9 3.04 -7.95 -12.07
N LEU A 10 2.76 -9.24 -12.25
CA LEU A 10 3.72 -10.33 -12.42
C LEU A 10 4.60 -10.60 -11.18
N ASP A 11 4.23 -10.04 -10.02
CA ASP A 11 4.88 -10.34 -8.74
C ASP A 11 4.27 -11.59 -8.10
N TYR A 12 4.86 -12.74 -8.46
CA TYR A 12 4.53 -14.05 -7.93
C TYR A 12 5.46 -14.50 -6.80
N ASN A 13 6.05 -13.57 -6.04
CA ASN A 13 6.80 -13.97 -4.85
C ASN A 13 5.90 -14.80 -3.92
N LEU A 14 6.38 -15.97 -3.51
CA LEU A 14 5.60 -16.98 -2.79
C LEU A 14 5.02 -16.47 -1.47
N ILE A 15 5.65 -15.47 -0.83
CA ILE A 15 5.11 -14.82 0.37
C ILE A 15 3.72 -14.18 0.17
N HIS A 16 3.29 -13.98 -1.08
CA HIS A 16 1.99 -13.40 -1.43
C HIS A 16 0.93 -14.42 -1.85
N ILE A 17 1.33 -15.65 -2.18
CA ILE A 17 0.45 -16.63 -2.84
C ILE A 17 0.49 -18.03 -2.22
N ASP A 18 1.53 -18.35 -1.45
CA ASP A 18 1.72 -19.64 -0.78
C ASP A 18 1.81 -19.43 0.73
N ARG A 19 0.82 -19.97 1.45
CA ARG A 19 0.68 -19.81 2.89
C ARG A 19 1.78 -20.52 3.67
N GLU A 20 2.13 -21.74 3.26
CA GLU A 20 3.17 -22.53 3.94
C GLU A 20 4.53 -21.86 3.79
N PHE A 21 4.82 -21.35 2.60
CA PHE A 21 6.03 -20.59 2.34
C PHE A 21 6.07 -19.28 3.14
N ALA A 22 4.98 -18.51 3.17
CA ALA A 22 4.90 -17.28 3.95
C ALA A 22 5.15 -17.54 5.44
N GLN A 23 4.51 -18.57 6.00
CA GLN A 23 4.66 -18.95 7.41
C GLN A 23 6.06 -19.46 7.73
N ALA A 24 6.65 -20.27 6.84
CA ALA A 24 8.04 -20.73 6.97
C ALA A 24 9.05 -19.57 6.97
N ASN A 25 8.69 -18.42 6.38
CA ASN A 25 9.49 -17.20 6.36
C ASN A 25 9.11 -16.19 7.47
N GLY A 26 8.35 -16.63 8.49
CA GLY A 26 8.06 -15.84 9.69
C GLY A 26 6.91 -14.84 9.55
N LEU A 27 6.11 -14.93 8.48
CA LEU A 27 4.87 -14.16 8.34
C LEU A 27 3.70 -14.93 8.99
N PRO A 28 2.68 -14.24 9.53
CA PRO A 28 1.52 -14.92 10.12
C PRO A 28 0.64 -15.62 9.07
N ASP A 29 0.57 -15.06 7.86
CA ASP A 29 -0.10 -15.61 6.68
C ASP A 29 0.50 -14.99 5.41
N ILE A 30 -0.06 -15.28 4.22
CA ILE A 30 0.28 -14.53 3.00
C ILE A 30 0.00 -13.04 3.21
N ILE A 31 0.82 -12.20 2.60
CA ILE A 31 0.68 -10.74 2.73
C ILE A 31 0.36 -10.12 1.37
N LEU A 32 -0.31 -8.97 1.37
CA LEU A 32 -0.51 -8.18 0.16
C LEU A 32 0.83 -7.57 -0.29
N GLN A 33 1.08 -7.54 -1.59
CA GLN A 33 2.24 -6.87 -2.17
C GLN A 33 2.25 -5.40 -1.72
N GLY A 34 3.39 -4.92 -1.20
CA GLY A 34 3.53 -3.52 -0.79
C GLY A 34 3.20 -2.56 -1.93
N MET A 35 3.55 -2.93 -3.18
CA MET A 35 3.21 -2.17 -4.38
C MET A 35 1.70 -2.03 -4.62
N CYS A 36 0.89 -3.01 -4.20
CA CYS A 36 -0.56 -2.89 -4.26
C CYS A 36 -1.05 -1.82 -3.26
N THR A 37 -0.56 -1.84 -2.02
CA THR A 37 -0.87 -0.82 -1.01
C THR A 37 -0.41 0.57 -1.45
N MET A 38 0.76 0.67 -2.08
CA MET A 38 1.24 1.91 -2.70
C MET A 38 0.29 2.41 -3.80
N GLY A 39 -0.18 1.52 -4.69
CA GLY A 39 -1.14 1.86 -5.73
C GLY A 39 -2.49 2.33 -5.17
N LEU A 40 -3.00 1.68 -4.11
CA LEU A 40 -4.21 2.12 -3.40
C LEU A 40 -4.01 3.49 -2.74
N THR A 41 -2.83 3.74 -2.18
CA THR A 41 -2.47 5.04 -1.60
C THR A 41 -2.42 6.12 -2.68
N ALA A 42 -1.81 5.84 -3.85
CA ALA A 42 -1.80 6.75 -4.98
C ALA A 42 -3.23 7.05 -5.45
N LYS A 43 -4.08 6.03 -5.56
CA LYS A 43 -5.50 6.18 -5.89
C LYS A 43 -6.20 7.14 -4.93
N HIS A 44 -6.01 6.97 -3.61
CA HIS A 44 -6.57 7.88 -2.61
C HIS A 44 -6.12 9.34 -2.80
N ILE A 45 -4.85 9.57 -3.15
CA ILE A 45 -4.33 10.92 -3.42
C ILE A 45 -5.02 11.55 -4.63
N ILE A 46 -5.18 10.80 -5.73
CA ILE A 46 -5.77 11.30 -6.98
C ILE A 46 -7.31 11.28 -6.99
N GLU A 47 -7.98 10.65 -6.03
CA GLU A 47 -9.45 10.77 -5.96
C GLU A 47 -9.91 12.22 -5.78
N ASN A 48 -9.02 13.08 -5.26
CA ASN A 48 -9.25 14.52 -5.08
C ASN A 48 -8.47 15.40 -6.08
N ASP A 49 -7.69 14.82 -7.01
CA ASP A 49 -6.86 15.59 -7.94
C ASP A 49 -6.50 14.81 -9.23
N HIS A 50 -6.03 15.48 -10.28
CA HIS A 50 -5.68 14.79 -11.53
C HIS A 50 -4.35 14.01 -11.40
N PRO A 51 -4.24 12.75 -11.90
CA PRO A 51 -3.01 11.96 -11.79
C PRO A 51 -1.76 12.62 -12.36
N SER A 52 -1.93 13.46 -13.39
CA SER A 52 -0.82 14.19 -14.03
C SER A 52 -0.15 15.23 -13.14
N LYS A 53 -0.76 15.58 -12.00
CA LYS A 53 -0.19 16.56 -11.07
C LYS A 53 0.86 15.95 -10.16
N ILE A 54 0.86 14.63 -9.96
CA ILE A 54 1.86 13.96 -9.12
C ILE A 54 3.19 13.95 -9.86
N GLU A 55 4.13 14.79 -9.43
CA GLU A 55 5.50 14.83 -9.94
C GLU A 55 6.37 13.76 -9.28
N THR A 56 6.18 13.55 -7.99
CA THR A 56 6.93 12.54 -7.21
C THR A 56 6.00 11.88 -6.22
N PHE A 57 6.08 10.56 -6.10
CA PHE A 57 5.40 9.80 -5.07
C PHE A 57 6.35 8.77 -4.48
N LYS A 58 6.58 8.87 -3.16
CA LYS A 58 7.43 7.93 -2.41
C LYS A 58 6.67 7.38 -1.23
N VAL A 59 6.97 6.14 -0.88
CA VAL A 59 6.36 5.48 0.27
C VAL A 59 7.40 4.76 1.11
N ARG A 60 7.06 4.57 2.38
CA ARG A 60 7.76 3.69 3.30
C ARG A 60 6.76 2.65 3.81
N PHE A 61 7.02 1.39 3.50
CA PHE A 61 6.30 0.26 4.07
C PHE A 61 6.77 0.06 5.52
N LEU A 62 5.82 0.01 6.46
CA LEU A 62 6.08 -0.11 7.88
C LEU A 62 5.71 -1.49 8.41
N ASN A 63 4.54 -1.99 8.02
CA ASN A 63 4.03 -3.30 8.42
C ASN A 63 3.36 -3.98 7.22
N PRO A 64 3.38 -5.33 7.16
CA PRO A 64 2.64 -6.07 6.14
C PRO A 64 1.13 -5.83 6.28
N VAL A 65 0.42 -5.96 5.16
CA VAL A 65 -1.05 -5.94 5.11
C VAL A 65 -1.50 -7.37 4.86
N LEU A 66 -2.41 -7.88 5.69
CA LEU A 66 -2.96 -9.22 5.56
C LEU A 66 -4.24 -9.22 4.71
N PRO A 67 -4.55 -10.32 4.01
CA PRO A 67 -5.86 -10.51 3.42
C PRO A 67 -6.96 -10.34 4.48
N GLY A 68 -7.92 -9.46 4.21
CA GLY A 68 -9.01 -9.14 5.14
C GLY A 68 -8.77 -7.90 6.00
N ASP A 69 -7.56 -7.32 5.99
CA ASP A 69 -7.33 -6.03 6.64
C ASP A 69 -8.15 -4.92 5.96
N GLU A 70 -8.73 -4.07 6.80
CA GLU A 70 -9.39 -2.84 6.35
C GLU A 70 -8.41 -1.68 6.47
N LEU A 71 -8.12 -1.04 5.33
CA LEU A 71 -7.16 0.06 5.28
C LEU A 71 -7.85 1.41 5.40
N ASN A 72 -7.40 2.20 6.38
CA ASN A 72 -7.81 3.57 6.60
C ASN A 72 -6.74 4.52 6.09
N PHE A 73 -7.11 5.40 5.16
CA PHE A 73 -6.21 6.38 4.54
C PHE A 73 -6.51 7.76 5.10
N LYS A 74 -5.47 8.45 5.57
CA LYS A 74 -5.54 9.85 6.00
C LYS A 74 -4.49 10.64 5.24
N SER A 75 -4.90 11.75 4.65
CA SER A 75 -4.01 12.62 3.90
C SER A 75 -4.10 14.06 4.41
N GLU A 76 -2.95 14.73 4.42
CA GLU A 76 -2.80 16.14 4.77
C GLU A 76 -2.02 16.84 3.67
N LYS A 77 -2.56 17.94 3.15
CA LYS A 77 -1.96 18.73 2.07
C LYS A 77 -1.41 20.05 2.62
N ASN A 78 -0.13 20.29 2.37
CA ASN A 78 0.59 21.53 2.68
C ASN A 78 1.19 22.08 1.37
N ASP A 79 0.57 23.13 0.82
CA ASP A 79 0.92 23.69 -0.49
C ASP A 79 0.97 22.63 -1.60
N ALA A 80 2.19 22.29 -2.06
CA ALA A 80 2.48 21.33 -3.11
C ALA A 80 2.82 19.92 -2.57
N GLU A 81 2.76 19.70 -1.26
CA GLU A 81 3.11 18.42 -0.65
C GLU A 81 1.86 17.76 -0.04
N ILE A 82 1.67 16.47 -0.30
CA ILE A 82 0.61 15.64 0.29
C ILE A 82 1.29 14.52 1.08
N ASN A 83 1.10 14.51 2.39
CA ASN A 83 1.52 13.41 3.25
C ASN A 83 0.35 12.47 3.48
N VAL A 84 0.59 11.16 3.39
CA VAL A 84 -0.44 10.13 3.57
C VAL A 84 0.00 9.13 4.62
N GLU A 85 -0.90 8.80 5.52
CA GLU A 85 -0.77 7.71 6.47
C GLU A 85 -1.84 6.67 6.20
N VAL A 86 -1.42 5.41 6.18
CA VAL A 86 -2.30 4.26 6.06
C VAL A 86 -2.20 3.42 7.32
N THR A 87 -3.35 3.08 7.89
CA THR A 87 -3.50 2.24 9.08
C THR A 87 -4.45 1.08 8.80
N ASN A 88 -4.31 -0.04 9.53
CA ASN A 88 -5.29 -1.12 9.50
C ASN A 88 -6.42 -0.87 10.53
N GLN A 89 -7.38 -1.79 10.62
CA GLN A 89 -8.49 -1.79 11.57
C GLN A 89 -8.06 -1.78 13.06
N ASN A 90 -6.86 -2.24 13.37
CA ASN A 90 -6.32 -2.26 14.73
C ASN A 90 -5.58 -0.96 15.09
N GLY A 91 -5.42 -0.04 14.14
CA GLY A 91 -4.64 1.19 14.30
C GLY A 91 -3.14 1.04 14.03
N ASP A 92 -2.70 -0.13 13.56
CA ASP A 92 -1.30 -0.33 13.17
C ASP A 92 -1.00 0.43 11.88
N ARG A 93 0.12 1.16 11.86
CA ARG A 93 0.56 1.91 10.68
C ARG A 93 1.19 0.95 9.67
N VAL A 94 0.63 0.88 8.48
CA VAL A 94 1.11 -0.03 7.42
C VAL A 94 1.99 0.69 6.40
N LEU A 95 1.69 1.95 6.09
CA LEU A 95 2.39 2.73 5.08
C LEU A 95 2.41 4.21 5.45
N ARG A 96 3.53 4.88 5.18
CA ARG A 96 3.59 6.34 5.06
C ARG A 96 3.96 6.72 3.63
N GLY A 97 3.24 7.67 3.05
CA GLY A 97 3.46 8.19 1.72
C GLY A 97 3.72 9.69 1.75
N GLN A 98 4.48 10.18 0.77
CA GLN A 98 4.60 11.59 0.45
C GLN A 98 4.51 11.75 -1.07
N ALA A 99 3.66 12.66 -1.52
CA ALA A 99 3.56 13.09 -2.90
C ALA A 99 3.87 14.58 -3.04
N ILE A 100 4.58 14.95 -4.10
CA ILE A 100 4.73 16.33 -4.55
C ILE A 100 3.80 16.53 -5.74
N VAL A 101 2.93 17.55 -5.67
CA VAL A 101 1.92 17.87 -6.68
C VAL A 101 2.14 19.26 -7.27
N ARG A 102 1.96 19.40 -8.59
CA ARG A 102 2.03 20.68 -9.32
C ARG A 102 0.85 20.86 -10.26
#